data_AF-J9EMQ5-F1
#
_entry.id   AF-J9EMQ5-F1
#
_cell.length_a   1.000
_cell.length_b   1.000
_cell.length_c   1.000
_cell.angle_alpha   90.00
_cell.angle_beta   90.00
_cell.angle_gamma   90.00
#
_symmetry.space_group_name_H-M   'P 1'
#
loop_
_entity.id
_entity.type
_entity.pdbx_description
1 polymer ?
#
loop_
_entity_poly.entity_id
_entity_poly.type
_entity_poly.pdbx_seq_one_letter_code
_entity_poly.pdbx_strand_id
1 'polypeptide(L)'
;MEQPGKHFEEKIIKDDRRVYPNRGKSEEDDEEEKEDEEIHPNDSDLSEEMDNDEINSNLSPAQIHDSLDSEEPQNDAVSFIHNSFISRKTFSCPKIKNDFVTGTDTGDLSPEDIGIIAAMGDSLATGTGLWPQTDIEFRGAAFPIGGDATIDGLVTIANILHEFNDKLIGVSHGMGTKFQLPYHQLNVAESGATSSSMPLQAKELVKRLKALREVDINNEWTLVIITIGTEEICKVCQAPDYNAVLESLLILNQGIQNALVVLLGPIHVSSSYHREANLLKSRCTCSKEKSDEFMKELNKKWTEAFIRLQAHFEQPYIKRQKFGLLALPMLTVTSRHPSSLFIPNRPLLSRKGHTYATKWLWNRLMTGPTYNLSLAVLSQDSYYCPSMGCPYFRTPANRQYCRLLRHVDVKKQDEEIALEIDRPMRRSRERLYTTAGAVVLISFLTVLLIGTILYQKSKYEKRIRYRKSLYEDKEGAFDSLTAKN
;
A
#
# COMPACT_ATOMS: atom_id res chain seq x y z
N MET A 1 42.83 23.15 -59.03
CA MET A 1 44.25 23.40 -59.33
C MET A 1 44.72 24.44 -58.33
N GLU A 2 45.80 24.30 -57.57
CA GLU A 2 46.81 23.23 -57.44
C GLU A 2 47.49 23.35 -56.05
N GLN A 3 47.99 22.23 -55.50
CA GLN A 3 49.09 22.19 -54.50
C GLN A 3 50.44 22.23 -55.28
N PRO A 4 51.66 22.41 -54.69
CA PRO A 4 52.13 22.01 -53.34
C PRO A 4 53.08 23.08 -52.70
N GLY A 5 54.05 22.85 -51.80
CA GLY A 5 54.64 21.61 -51.26
C GLY A 5 55.65 21.85 -50.12
N LYS A 6 56.18 20.75 -49.55
CA LYS A 6 57.10 20.69 -48.40
C LYS A 6 58.57 20.86 -48.81
N HIS A 7 59.46 21.15 -47.85
CA HIS A 7 60.66 20.30 -47.67
C HIS A 7 61.18 20.29 -46.22
N PHE A 8 62.03 19.30 -45.96
CA PHE A 8 62.50 18.79 -44.66
C PHE A 8 64.03 18.65 -44.76
N GLU A 9 64.79 18.84 -43.67
CA GLU A 9 66.13 18.23 -43.57
C GLU A 9 66.61 18.03 -42.12
N GLU A 10 67.57 17.12 -41.96
CA GLU A 10 68.05 16.55 -40.68
C GLU A 10 69.55 16.92 -40.46
N LYS A 11 70.40 16.34 -39.59
CA LYS A 11 70.38 15.16 -38.68
C LYS A 11 71.60 15.28 -37.73
N ILE A 12 71.64 14.47 -36.66
CA ILE A 12 72.89 13.91 -36.03
C ILE A 12 73.85 14.88 -35.28
N ILE A 13 74.58 14.54 -34.20
CA ILE A 13 74.49 13.57 -33.06
C ILE A 13 75.77 13.77 -32.16
N LYS A 14 75.78 13.30 -30.89
CA LYS A 14 76.95 13.12 -29.96
C LYS A 14 77.66 14.36 -29.37
N ASP A 15 78.37 14.31 -28.23
CA ASP A 15 78.25 13.50 -26.98
C ASP A 15 79.27 14.00 -25.90
N ASP A 16 78.93 13.77 -24.63
CA ASP A 16 79.79 13.52 -23.45
C ASP A 16 80.77 14.59 -22.84
N ARG A 17 80.83 14.53 -21.49
CA ARG A 17 81.88 14.94 -20.52
C ARG A 17 81.93 16.34 -19.87
N ARG A 18 81.37 16.37 -18.65
CA ARG A 18 82.02 16.65 -17.33
C ARG A 18 83.02 17.84 -17.19
N VAL A 19 82.82 18.66 -16.16
CA VAL A 19 83.69 18.76 -14.93
C VAL A 19 83.17 19.89 -14.01
N TYR A 20 83.05 19.61 -12.70
CA TYR A 20 82.88 20.61 -11.62
C TYR A 20 84.22 20.82 -10.88
N PRO A 21 84.39 21.96 -10.18
CA PRO A 21 84.62 21.82 -8.74
C PRO A 21 83.96 22.88 -7.83
N ASN A 22 83.55 22.39 -6.64
CA ASN A 22 83.32 23.04 -5.33
C ASN A 22 83.84 24.49 -5.12
N ARG A 23 83.23 25.33 -4.25
CA ARG A 23 83.12 25.08 -2.79
C ARG A 23 82.37 26.20 -2.03
N GLY A 24 81.48 25.90 -1.08
CA GLY A 24 81.04 26.88 -0.05
C GLY A 24 79.66 26.66 0.62
N LYS A 25 79.69 26.19 1.88
CA LYS A 25 78.70 26.24 3.00
C LYS A 25 77.59 27.32 2.95
N SER A 26 76.40 27.19 3.57
CA SER A 26 75.87 26.27 4.63
C SER A 26 74.32 26.33 4.72
N GLU A 27 73.73 25.51 5.61
CA GLU A 27 72.31 25.45 6.06
C GLU A 27 71.36 24.72 5.05
N GLU A 28 70.82 23.51 5.28
CA GLU A 28 69.94 22.95 6.37
C GLU A 28 68.56 23.66 6.39
N ASP A 29 67.39 23.04 6.16
CA ASP A 29 66.98 21.61 6.20
C ASP A 29 65.94 21.16 5.12
N ASP A 30 66.05 19.89 4.71
CA ASP A 30 65.05 18.85 4.43
C ASP A 30 63.74 19.07 3.61
N GLU A 31 63.74 18.54 2.37
CA GLU A 31 62.59 17.90 1.71
C GLU A 31 63.02 16.51 1.16
N GLU A 32 62.71 15.41 1.86
CA GLU A 32 62.77 14.03 1.33
C GLU A 32 61.41 13.69 0.70
N GLU A 33 61.34 13.56 -0.62
CA GLU A 33 61.47 12.34 -1.43
C GLU A 33 60.12 11.70 -1.78
N LYS A 34 60.07 11.15 -3.00
CA LYS A 34 58.88 10.52 -3.60
C LYS A 34 59.13 9.02 -3.68
N GLU A 35 58.10 8.23 -3.42
CA GLU A 35 57.97 6.93 -4.07
C GLU A 35 56.61 6.87 -4.81
N ASP A 36 56.68 6.49 -6.09
CA ASP A 36 55.53 6.22 -6.93
C ASP A 36 55.12 4.74 -6.74
N GLU A 37 53.88 4.46 -6.33
CA GLU A 37 53.30 3.10 -6.44
C GLU A 37 52.00 3.11 -7.25
N GLU A 38 51.95 2.23 -8.25
CA GLU A 38 50.80 2.00 -9.12
C GLU A 38 49.71 1.20 -8.38
N ILE A 39 48.50 1.74 -8.24
CA ILE A 39 47.36 1.00 -7.67
C ILE A 39 46.45 0.49 -8.78
N HIS A 40 46.52 -0.82 -9.04
CA HIS A 40 45.48 -1.55 -9.77
C HIS A 40 44.18 -1.61 -8.94
N PRO A 41 43.00 -1.40 -9.53
CA PRO A 41 41.73 -1.54 -8.81
C PRO A 41 41.39 -3.03 -8.66
N ASN A 42 41.26 -3.50 -7.41
CA ASN A 42 40.78 -4.84 -7.11
C ASN A 42 39.52 -4.74 -6.23
N ASP A 43 38.41 -5.31 -6.71
CA ASP A 43 37.13 -5.34 -5.99
C ASP A 43 37.22 -6.32 -4.81
N SER A 44 37.31 -5.80 -3.59
CA SER A 44 37.09 -6.60 -2.37
C SER A 44 36.69 -5.74 -1.18
N ASP A 45 35.39 -5.41 -1.07
CA ASP A 45 34.84 -4.79 0.14
C ASP A 45 33.38 -5.24 0.38
N LEU A 46 33.22 -6.56 0.50
CA LEU A 46 31.95 -7.26 0.70
C LEU A 46 31.91 -8.12 1.99
N SER A 47 32.90 -7.98 2.88
CA SER A 47 33.14 -8.93 3.98
C SER A 47 33.05 -8.36 5.42
N GLU A 48 33.14 -7.05 5.65
CA GLU A 48 33.25 -6.51 7.03
C GLU A 48 31.95 -6.48 7.89
N GLU A 49 30.82 -7.00 7.40
CA GLU A 49 29.57 -7.10 8.19
C GLU A 49 29.01 -8.54 8.31
N MET A 50 29.80 -9.59 8.03
CA MET A 50 29.36 -10.99 8.18
C MET A 50 30.11 -11.88 9.17
N ASP A 51 31.32 -11.53 9.62
CA ASP A 51 32.06 -12.38 10.58
C ASP A 51 31.84 -11.96 12.04
N ASN A 52 30.92 -12.66 12.71
CA ASN A 52 31.02 -13.02 14.13
C ASN A 52 29.99 -14.13 14.48
N ASP A 53 30.17 -15.30 13.87
CA ASP A 53 29.46 -16.53 14.27
C ASP A 53 30.09 -17.10 15.55
N GLU A 54 29.72 -16.55 16.71
CA GLU A 54 29.82 -17.27 17.99
C GLU A 54 28.41 -17.58 18.51
N ILE A 55 27.95 -18.80 18.23
CA ILE A 55 26.60 -19.28 18.54
C ILE A 55 26.43 -19.39 20.06
N ASN A 56 25.86 -18.37 20.68
CA ASN A 56 25.42 -18.42 22.07
C ASN A 56 23.93 -18.78 22.11
N SER A 57 23.64 -20.09 22.14
CA SER A 57 22.31 -20.68 21.95
C SER A 57 21.39 -20.54 23.19
N ASN A 58 21.19 -19.32 23.68
CA ASN A 58 20.27 -18.99 24.78
C ASN A 58 19.83 -17.51 24.72
N LEU A 59 18.99 -17.13 23.75
CA LEU A 59 18.14 -15.95 23.92
C LEU A 59 16.79 -16.36 24.52
N SER A 60 16.51 -15.85 25.71
CA SER A 60 15.17 -15.89 26.31
C SER A 60 14.21 -14.96 25.55
N PRO A 61 12.89 -15.21 25.59
CA PRO A 61 11.91 -14.34 24.94
C PRO A 61 12.00 -12.91 25.50
N ALA A 62 12.09 -11.93 24.61
CA ALA A 62 12.16 -10.52 25.00
C ALA A 62 10.87 -10.11 25.73
N GLN A 63 10.96 -9.91 27.05
CA GLN A 63 9.88 -9.32 27.82
C GLN A 63 9.86 -7.81 27.58
N ILE A 64 8.79 -7.34 26.95
CA ILE A 64 8.53 -5.91 26.76
C ILE A 64 8.11 -5.35 28.12
N HIS A 65 9.01 -4.63 28.79
CA HIS A 65 8.68 -3.87 29.99
C HIS A 65 8.27 -2.45 29.62
N ASP A 66 7.10 -2.07 30.11
CA ASP A 66 6.43 -0.82 29.79
C ASP A 66 7.00 0.34 30.62
N SER A 67 7.01 1.55 30.04
CA SER A 67 7.48 2.77 30.71
C SER A 67 6.67 4.00 30.30
N LEU A 68 5.50 4.13 30.94
CA LEU A 68 4.83 5.37 31.40
C LEU A 68 5.25 6.68 30.69
N ASP A 69 4.43 7.15 29.74
CA ASP A 69 3.43 8.20 30.04
C ASP A 69 2.70 8.67 28.76
N SER A 70 1.51 8.12 28.50
CA SER A 70 0.41 8.82 27.82
C SER A 70 -0.88 7.97 27.91
N GLU A 71 -1.96 8.55 28.44
CA GLU A 71 -3.25 7.86 28.55
C GLU A 71 -3.98 7.81 27.20
N GLU A 72 -3.93 6.68 26.51
CA GLU A 72 -4.98 6.26 25.57
C GLU A 72 -5.04 4.72 25.47
N PRO A 73 -6.13 4.06 25.90
CA PRO A 73 -6.29 2.62 25.73
C PRO A 73 -6.79 2.30 24.31
N GLN A 74 -5.91 2.39 23.30
CA GLN A 74 -6.22 1.89 21.96
C GLN A 74 -6.09 0.36 21.93
N ASN A 75 -7.24 -0.33 21.82
CA ASN A 75 -7.33 -1.76 21.48
C ASN A 75 -6.93 -1.99 20.00
N ASP A 76 -5.68 -1.66 19.64
CA ASP A 76 -5.08 -2.10 18.40
C ASP A 76 -4.77 -3.61 18.49
N ALA A 77 -5.04 -4.36 17.42
CA ALA A 77 -4.88 -5.82 17.40
C ALA A 77 -3.39 -6.23 17.43
N VAL A 78 -2.82 -6.35 18.64
CA VAL A 78 -1.38 -6.55 18.90
C VAL A 78 -0.74 -7.61 18.00
N SER A 79 0.35 -7.23 17.33
CA SER A 79 1.14 -8.11 16.46
C SER A 79 2.24 -8.84 17.25
N PHE A 80 1.96 -10.03 17.75
CA PHE A 80 3.00 -10.89 18.32
C PHE A 80 3.80 -11.58 17.22
N ILE A 81 5.10 -11.26 17.10
CA ILE A 81 6.00 -11.93 16.17
C ILE A 81 6.55 -13.20 16.83
N HIS A 82 6.21 -14.35 16.24
CA HIS A 82 6.67 -15.66 16.71
C HIS A 82 7.90 -16.15 15.93
N ASN A 83 7.89 -15.98 14.59
CA ASN A 83 8.94 -16.45 13.69
C ASN A 83 9.50 -15.29 12.85
N SER A 84 10.73 -15.45 12.38
CA SER A 84 11.39 -14.52 11.46
C SER A 84 12.44 -15.26 10.61
N PHE A 85 12.92 -14.63 9.54
CA PHE A 85 13.91 -15.20 8.62
C PHE A 85 14.95 -14.15 8.21
N ILE A 86 16.10 -14.60 7.71
CA ILE A 86 17.19 -13.73 7.21
C ILE A 86 17.56 -14.08 5.76
N SER A 87 17.33 -15.35 5.38
CA SER A 87 17.74 -15.96 4.12
C SER A 87 16.72 -17.03 3.70
N ARG A 88 16.85 -17.59 2.49
CA ARG A 88 15.99 -18.66 2.01
C ARG A 88 16.13 -19.94 2.83
N LYS A 89 17.34 -20.24 3.31
CA LYS A 89 17.60 -21.37 4.21
C LYS A 89 16.90 -21.23 5.57
N THR A 90 16.62 -20.00 6.01
CA THR A 90 15.94 -19.71 7.28
C THR A 90 14.47 -19.30 7.09
N PHE A 91 13.95 -19.36 5.86
CA PHE A 91 12.54 -19.09 5.58
C PHE A 91 11.68 -20.22 6.13
N SER A 92 10.87 -19.91 7.14
CA SER A 92 9.95 -20.85 7.80
C SER A 92 8.71 -20.11 8.31
N CYS A 93 8.21 -19.20 7.47
CA CYS A 93 6.95 -18.50 7.73
C CYS A 93 5.75 -19.44 7.47
N PRO A 94 4.69 -19.35 8.30
CA PRO A 94 3.52 -20.20 8.12
C PRO A 94 2.78 -19.85 6.82
N LYS A 95 2.37 -20.89 6.12
CA LYS A 95 1.42 -20.81 5.00
C LYS A 95 0.06 -21.26 5.51
N ILE A 96 -0.94 -20.40 5.39
CA ILE A 96 -2.23 -20.45 6.08
C ILE A 96 -3.43 -20.60 5.15
N LYS A 97 -3.24 -20.40 3.83
CA LYS A 97 -4.30 -20.41 2.80
C LYS A 97 -5.10 -21.73 2.71
N ASN A 98 -4.49 -22.84 3.12
CA ASN A 98 -5.14 -24.15 3.19
C ASN A 98 -6.05 -24.34 4.42
N ASP A 99 -5.77 -23.63 5.52
CA ASP A 99 -6.49 -23.75 6.80
C ASP A 99 -7.55 -22.66 6.96
N PHE A 100 -7.25 -21.45 6.47
CA PHE A 100 -8.07 -20.26 6.61
C PHE A 100 -8.60 -19.74 5.27
N VAL A 101 -9.82 -19.22 5.32
CA VAL A 101 -10.41 -18.40 4.25
C VAL A 101 -9.71 -17.05 4.27
N THR A 102 -9.15 -16.64 3.13
CA THR A 102 -8.33 -15.43 2.98
C THR A 102 -8.62 -14.71 1.67
N GLY A 103 -8.20 -13.45 1.56
CA GLY A 103 -8.37 -12.63 0.36
C GLY A 103 -9.82 -12.36 -0.02
N THR A 104 -10.76 -12.43 0.94
CA THR A 104 -12.14 -12.02 0.73
C THR A 104 -12.28 -10.50 0.79
N ASP A 105 -11.43 -9.83 1.57
CA ASP A 105 -11.30 -8.39 1.67
C ASP A 105 -9.88 -7.91 2.02
N THR A 106 -9.74 -6.61 2.27
CA THR A 106 -8.43 -5.99 2.58
C THR A 106 -7.93 -6.25 4.00
N GLY A 107 -8.76 -6.83 4.85
CA GLY A 107 -8.46 -7.19 6.25
C GLY A 107 -8.04 -8.64 6.45
N ASP A 108 -8.39 -9.55 5.53
CA ASP A 108 -8.00 -10.98 5.56
C ASP A 108 -6.96 -11.36 4.47
N LEU A 109 -6.24 -10.38 3.96
CA LEU A 109 -5.29 -10.54 2.86
C LEU A 109 -3.91 -11.03 3.38
N SER A 110 -3.58 -12.28 3.08
CA SER A 110 -2.28 -12.88 3.40
C SER A 110 -1.24 -12.65 2.28
N PRO A 111 0.07 -12.83 2.55
CA PRO A 111 1.09 -12.82 1.50
C PRO A 111 0.88 -13.86 0.39
N GLU A 112 0.19 -14.98 0.68
CA GLU A 112 -0.13 -16.03 -0.29
C GLU A 112 -1.29 -15.65 -1.24
N ASP A 113 -1.97 -14.54 -0.99
CA ASP A 113 -3.06 -14.05 -1.84
C ASP A 113 -2.59 -13.10 -2.94
N ILE A 114 -1.36 -12.59 -2.86
CA ILE A 114 -0.80 -11.70 -3.88
C ILE A 114 -0.29 -12.55 -5.05
N GLY A 115 -1.03 -12.56 -6.16
CA GLY A 115 -0.56 -13.12 -7.44
C GLY A 115 0.01 -12.09 -8.41
N ILE A 116 -0.28 -10.79 -8.22
CA ILE A 116 0.26 -9.71 -9.06
C ILE A 116 0.95 -8.66 -8.18
N ILE A 117 2.15 -8.24 -8.57
CA ILE A 117 2.89 -7.13 -7.95
C ILE A 117 3.19 -6.03 -8.98
N ALA A 118 3.04 -4.76 -8.59
CA ALA A 118 3.24 -3.61 -9.45
C ALA A 118 3.92 -2.45 -8.71
N ALA A 119 4.58 -1.56 -9.47
CA ALA A 119 5.24 -0.38 -8.93
C ALA A 119 4.95 0.88 -9.73
N MET A 120 4.78 1.98 -9.00
CA MET A 120 4.70 3.35 -9.52
C MET A 120 5.59 4.25 -8.68
N GLY A 121 5.98 5.41 -9.20
CA GLY A 121 6.74 6.39 -8.46
C GLY A 121 7.91 7.02 -9.21
N ASP A 122 8.89 7.42 -8.41
CA ASP A 122 10.11 8.13 -8.80
C ASP A 122 11.35 7.23 -8.97
N SER A 123 12.53 7.85 -8.96
CA SER A 123 13.84 7.19 -9.11
C SER A 123 14.12 6.07 -8.10
N LEU A 124 13.42 6.05 -6.96
CA LEU A 124 13.52 4.99 -5.97
C LEU A 124 12.78 3.71 -6.40
N ALA A 125 11.69 3.81 -7.16
CA ALA A 125 11.01 2.64 -7.71
C ALA A 125 11.67 2.10 -8.98
N THR A 126 12.39 2.94 -9.74
CA THR A 126 13.12 2.51 -10.94
C THR A 126 14.48 1.88 -10.65
N GLY A 127 15.03 2.04 -9.44
CA GLY A 127 16.36 1.53 -9.08
C GLY A 127 17.48 2.28 -9.80
N THR A 128 17.33 3.59 -9.99
CA THR A 128 18.29 4.42 -10.72
C THR A 128 19.63 4.49 -10.00
N GLY A 129 20.72 4.18 -10.72
CA GLY A 129 22.08 4.18 -10.17
C GLY A 129 22.47 2.92 -9.40
N LEU A 130 21.58 1.92 -9.26
CA LEU A 130 21.92 0.61 -8.68
C LEU A 130 22.90 -0.21 -9.53
N TRP A 131 23.10 0.18 -10.80
CA TRP A 131 24.23 -0.27 -11.60
C TRP A 131 25.41 0.70 -11.44
N PRO A 132 26.60 0.23 -10.97
CA PRO A 132 27.71 1.10 -10.58
C PRO A 132 28.09 2.14 -11.64
N GLN A 133 28.39 3.36 -11.18
CA GLN A 133 28.88 4.48 -11.99
C GLN A 133 27.96 4.94 -13.15
N THR A 134 26.70 4.50 -13.18
CA THR A 134 25.73 4.91 -14.21
C THR A 134 24.50 5.59 -13.61
N ASP A 135 23.62 6.10 -14.46
CA ASP A 135 22.26 6.55 -14.12
C ASP A 135 21.21 5.66 -14.80
N ILE A 136 21.56 4.40 -15.05
CA ILE A 136 20.67 3.39 -15.62
C ILE A 136 19.64 2.96 -14.57
N GLU A 137 18.39 2.80 -14.99
CA GLU A 137 17.28 2.26 -14.19
C GLU A 137 17.41 0.74 -14.07
N PHE A 138 17.96 0.24 -12.96
CA PHE A 138 18.09 -1.20 -12.72
C PHE A 138 16.85 -1.73 -11.97
N ARG A 139 15.73 -1.82 -12.70
CA ARG A 139 14.43 -2.19 -12.14
C ARG A 139 14.41 -3.59 -11.53
N GLY A 140 15.16 -4.54 -12.08
CA GLY A 140 15.34 -5.88 -11.52
C GLY A 140 16.03 -5.92 -10.16
N ALA A 141 16.70 -4.83 -9.76
CA ALA A 141 17.34 -4.64 -8.46
C ALA A 141 16.54 -3.70 -7.53
N ALA A 142 15.44 -3.10 -7.99
CA ALA A 142 14.70 -2.10 -7.24
C ALA A 142 13.86 -2.73 -6.11
N PHE A 143 14.02 -2.19 -4.89
CA PHE A 143 13.36 -2.67 -3.66
C PHE A 143 11.84 -3.00 -3.76
N PRO A 144 11.00 -2.27 -4.53
CA PRO A 144 9.57 -2.56 -4.55
C PRO A 144 9.27 -3.89 -5.24
N ILE A 145 9.77 -4.13 -6.46
CA ILE A 145 9.34 -5.28 -7.27
C ILE A 145 10.45 -5.95 -8.11
N GLY A 146 11.73 -5.65 -7.87
CA GLY A 146 12.84 -6.28 -8.61
C GLY A 146 13.01 -7.77 -8.29
N GLY A 147 13.27 -8.60 -9.31
CA GLY A 147 13.36 -10.06 -9.21
C GLY A 147 14.67 -10.69 -9.68
N ASP A 148 15.75 -9.91 -9.90
CA ASP A 148 17.01 -10.45 -10.45
C ASP A 148 17.91 -11.15 -9.41
N ALA A 149 17.41 -11.35 -8.19
CA ALA A 149 18.08 -12.06 -7.11
C ALA A 149 17.05 -12.87 -6.28
N THR A 150 17.53 -13.70 -5.35
CA THR A 150 16.68 -14.29 -4.30
C THR A 150 16.77 -13.47 -3.01
N ILE A 151 16.04 -13.88 -1.97
CA ILE A 151 16.20 -13.32 -0.62
C ILE A 151 17.57 -13.63 0.04
N ASP A 152 18.44 -14.42 -0.60
CA ASP A 152 19.84 -14.62 -0.18
C ASP A 152 20.80 -13.57 -0.78
N GLY A 153 20.35 -12.81 -1.78
CA GLY A 153 21.13 -11.78 -2.46
C GLY A 153 20.59 -10.38 -2.19
N LEU A 154 20.08 -9.72 -3.22
CA LEU A 154 19.43 -8.42 -3.09
C LEU A 154 17.95 -8.60 -2.73
N VAL A 155 17.59 -8.32 -1.47
CA VAL A 155 16.23 -8.56 -0.98
C VAL A 155 15.28 -7.44 -1.41
N THR A 156 14.23 -7.80 -2.13
CA THR A 156 13.10 -6.95 -2.56
C THR A 156 11.78 -7.50 -2.00
N ILE A 157 10.69 -6.73 -2.07
CA ILE A 157 9.36 -7.25 -1.65
C ILE A 157 8.90 -8.38 -2.58
N ALA A 158 9.18 -8.29 -3.89
CA ALA A 158 8.91 -9.38 -4.83
C ALA A 158 9.62 -10.68 -4.45
N ASN A 159 10.90 -10.61 -4.07
CA ASN A 159 11.68 -11.79 -3.69
C ASN A 159 11.12 -12.45 -2.42
N ILE A 160 10.68 -11.66 -1.43
CA ILE A 160 10.04 -12.21 -0.23
C ILE A 160 8.69 -12.85 -0.57
N LEU A 161 7.87 -12.17 -1.38
CA LEU A 161 6.56 -12.71 -1.81
C LEU A 161 6.69 -13.99 -2.64
N HIS A 162 7.78 -14.15 -3.39
CA HIS A 162 8.04 -15.36 -4.18
C HIS A 162 8.18 -16.63 -3.32
N GLU A 163 8.68 -16.52 -2.07
CA GLU A 163 8.71 -17.66 -1.14
C GLU A 163 7.30 -18.03 -0.61
N PHE A 164 6.34 -17.10 -0.65
CA PHE A 164 4.92 -17.38 -0.38
C PHE A 164 4.18 -17.91 -1.61
N ASN A 165 4.32 -17.24 -2.77
CA ASN A 165 3.70 -17.56 -4.04
C ASN A 165 4.72 -17.57 -5.20
N ASP A 166 5.02 -18.76 -5.72
CA ASP A 166 6.01 -18.97 -6.79
C ASP A 166 5.54 -18.49 -8.18
N LYS A 167 4.26 -18.12 -8.32
CA LYS A 167 3.63 -17.65 -9.58
C LYS A 167 3.38 -16.14 -9.60
N LEU A 168 4.16 -15.37 -8.84
CA LEU A 168 4.03 -13.92 -8.77
C LEU A 168 4.29 -13.23 -10.13
N ILE A 169 3.28 -12.56 -10.68
CA ILE A 169 3.33 -11.85 -11.96
C ILE A 169 3.63 -10.36 -11.73
N GLY A 170 4.28 -9.71 -12.70
CA GLY A 170 4.53 -8.27 -12.69
C GLY A 170 5.91 -7.83 -12.17
N VAL A 171 6.67 -8.78 -11.62
CA VAL A 171 8.06 -8.65 -11.18
C VAL A 171 8.93 -8.00 -12.26
N SER A 172 9.83 -7.10 -11.84
CA SER A 172 10.79 -6.44 -12.74
C SER A 172 12.05 -7.27 -12.92
N HIS A 173 12.58 -7.29 -14.14
CA HIS A 173 13.83 -7.96 -14.47
C HIS A 173 14.67 -7.12 -15.43
N GLY A 174 15.98 -7.10 -15.19
CA GLY A 174 16.96 -6.39 -15.99
C GLY A 174 16.98 -4.87 -15.77
N MET A 175 17.62 -4.20 -16.73
CA MET A 175 17.89 -2.77 -16.75
C MET A 175 17.18 -2.10 -17.92
N GLY A 176 16.59 -0.93 -17.68
CA GLY A 176 15.98 -0.11 -18.73
C GLY A 176 14.75 0.66 -18.27
N THR A 177 14.29 1.56 -19.15
CA THR A 177 13.05 2.30 -18.96
C THR A 177 11.83 1.39 -19.12
N LYS A 178 10.69 1.81 -18.56
CA LYS A 178 9.41 1.12 -18.73
C LYS A 178 8.98 0.91 -20.19
N PHE A 179 9.55 1.67 -21.14
CA PHE A 179 9.29 1.54 -22.58
C PHE A 179 10.19 0.52 -23.28
N GLN A 180 11.33 0.17 -22.67
CA GLN A 180 12.28 -0.82 -23.19
C GLN A 180 12.03 -2.22 -22.62
N LEU A 181 11.49 -2.29 -21.40
CA LEU A 181 11.22 -3.55 -20.70
C LEU A 181 9.86 -4.16 -21.08
N PRO A 182 9.69 -5.50 -21.00
CA PRO A 182 8.46 -6.19 -21.41
C PRO A 182 7.19 -5.68 -20.74
N TYR A 183 6.07 -5.73 -21.48
CA TYR A 183 4.78 -5.18 -21.04
C TYR A 183 4.17 -5.89 -19.81
N HIS A 184 4.56 -7.15 -19.57
CA HIS A 184 4.16 -7.90 -18.38
C HIS A 184 4.90 -7.47 -17.11
N GLN A 185 6.00 -6.70 -17.20
CA GLN A 185 6.65 -6.10 -16.03
C GLN A 185 5.88 -4.83 -15.64
N LEU A 186 5.40 -4.79 -14.40
CA LEU A 186 4.42 -3.79 -13.93
C LEU A 186 5.06 -2.64 -13.13
N ASN A 187 6.37 -2.45 -13.27
CA ASN A 187 7.04 -1.24 -12.80
C ASN A 187 6.93 -0.14 -13.83
N VAL A 188 5.96 0.77 -13.63
CA VAL A 188 5.68 1.91 -14.52
C VAL A 188 6.23 3.24 -13.98
N ALA A 189 7.03 3.19 -12.90
CA ALA A 189 7.74 4.33 -12.34
C ALA A 189 8.66 5.00 -13.36
N GLU A 190 9.04 6.26 -13.12
CA GLU A 190 9.90 7.05 -14.01
C GLU A 190 10.91 7.86 -13.18
N SER A 191 12.20 7.81 -13.53
CA SER A 191 13.20 8.67 -12.90
C SER A 191 12.83 10.15 -13.05
N GLY A 192 12.94 10.93 -11.97
CA GLY A 192 12.55 12.33 -11.98
C GLY A 192 11.05 12.60 -11.94
N ALA A 193 10.19 11.57 -11.85
CA ALA A 193 8.77 11.75 -11.63
C ALA A 193 8.49 12.47 -10.30
N THR A 194 7.52 13.37 -10.34
CA THR A 194 6.90 13.98 -9.15
C THR A 194 5.43 13.59 -9.06
N SER A 195 4.79 13.87 -7.93
CA SER A 195 3.36 13.64 -7.66
C SER A 195 2.42 14.10 -8.79
N SER A 196 2.74 15.18 -9.51
CA SER A 196 1.94 15.65 -10.66
C SER A 196 1.89 14.67 -11.84
N SER A 197 2.89 13.78 -11.98
CA SER A 197 2.95 12.76 -13.05
C SER A 197 2.19 11.47 -12.73
N MET A 198 1.79 11.28 -11.47
CA MET A 198 1.16 10.05 -10.97
C MET A 198 -0.07 9.57 -11.75
N PRO A 199 -0.99 10.45 -12.24
CA PRO A 199 -2.13 10.02 -13.05
C PRO A 199 -1.73 9.33 -14.35
N LEU A 200 -0.62 9.72 -14.98
CA LEU A 200 -0.13 9.09 -16.22
C LEU A 200 0.43 7.70 -15.95
N GLN A 201 1.15 7.53 -14.85
CA GLN A 201 1.62 6.22 -14.41
C GLN A 201 0.44 5.30 -14.06
N ALA A 202 -0.60 5.80 -13.37
CA ALA A 202 -1.79 5.01 -13.03
C ALA A 202 -2.52 4.51 -14.30
N LYS A 203 -2.69 5.40 -15.30
CA LYS A 203 -3.29 5.06 -16.60
C LYS A 203 -2.48 3.99 -17.34
N GLU A 204 -1.15 4.08 -17.33
CA GLU A 204 -0.27 3.06 -17.94
C GLU A 204 -0.25 1.74 -17.17
N LEU A 205 -0.30 1.73 -15.82
CA LEU A 205 -0.40 0.49 -15.04
C LEU A 205 -1.72 -0.24 -15.31
N VAL A 206 -2.86 0.46 -15.27
CA VAL A 206 -4.17 -0.13 -15.58
C VAL A 206 -4.22 -0.67 -17.02
N LYS A 207 -3.55 0.00 -17.96
CA LYS A 207 -3.40 -0.47 -19.35
C LYS A 207 -2.53 -1.73 -19.46
N ARG A 208 -1.44 -1.85 -18.71
CA ARG A 208 -0.61 -3.06 -18.62
C ARG A 208 -1.34 -4.24 -18.03
N LEU A 209 -2.00 -4.04 -16.87
CA LEU A 209 -2.81 -5.06 -16.21
C LEU A 209 -3.87 -5.64 -17.18
N LYS A 210 -4.60 -4.77 -17.90
CA LYS A 210 -5.60 -5.18 -18.91
C LYS A 210 -5.02 -5.87 -20.15
N ALA A 211 -3.71 -5.84 -20.36
CA ALA A 211 -3.03 -6.54 -21.44
C ALA A 211 -2.46 -7.91 -21.03
N LEU A 212 -2.43 -8.24 -19.72
CA LEU A 212 -2.01 -9.54 -19.24
C LEU A 212 -2.96 -10.64 -19.76
N ARG A 213 -2.38 -11.74 -20.24
CA ARG A 213 -3.10 -12.93 -20.74
C ARG A 213 -2.93 -14.16 -19.84
N GLU A 214 -1.96 -14.11 -18.93
CA GLU A 214 -1.48 -15.24 -18.12
C GLU A 214 -2.32 -15.45 -16.84
N VAL A 215 -3.09 -14.44 -16.43
CA VAL A 215 -3.86 -14.43 -15.18
C VAL A 215 -5.19 -13.67 -15.35
N ASP A 216 -6.22 -14.09 -14.61
CA ASP A 216 -7.47 -13.34 -14.49
C ASP A 216 -7.34 -12.22 -13.45
N ILE A 217 -7.04 -11.01 -13.94
CA ILE A 217 -6.87 -9.80 -13.14
C ILE A 217 -8.10 -9.38 -12.31
N ASN A 218 -9.26 -10.00 -12.53
CA ASN A 218 -10.48 -9.72 -11.75
C ASN A 218 -10.56 -10.58 -10.48
N ASN A 219 -9.89 -11.73 -10.47
CA ASN A 219 -9.89 -12.69 -9.38
C ASN A 219 -8.59 -12.64 -8.58
N GLU A 220 -7.46 -12.31 -9.21
CA GLU A 220 -6.15 -12.20 -8.55
C GLU A 220 -6.00 -10.89 -7.77
N TRP A 221 -5.32 -10.91 -6.61
CA TRP A 221 -5.00 -9.67 -5.89
C TRP A 221 -3.72 -9.02 -6.41
N THR A 222 -3.78 -7.70 -6.60
CA THR A 222 -2.65 -6.87 -7.00
C THR A 222 -2.10 -6.07 -5.82
N LEU A 223 -0.83 -6.28 -5.45
CA LEU A 223 -0.10 -5.38 -4.57
C LEU A 223 0.55 -4.26 -5.41
N VAL A 224 0.10 -3.02 -5.23
CA VAL A 224 0.68 -1.85 -5.91
C VAL A 224 1.51 -1.05 -4.91
N ILE A 225 2.83 -1.01 -5.09
CA ILE A 225 3.74 -0.22 -4.25
C ILE A 225 4.04 1.09 -4.98
N ILE A 226 3.73 2.21 -4.34
CA ILE A 226 3.95 3.55 -4.89
C ILE A 226 5.01 4.26 -4.05
N THR A 227 6.10 4.75 -4.65
CA THR A 227 7.12 5.56 -3.95
C THR A 227 7.27 6.93 -4.59
N ILE A 228 6.83 7.99 -3.93
CA ILE A 228 6.82 9.33 -4.52
C ILE A 228 7.19 10.42 -3.52
N GLY A 229 7.82 11.49 -4.00
CA GLY A 229 8.15 12.66 -3.20
C GLY A 229 9.63 12.81 -2.84
N THR A 230 10.47 11.80 -3.11
CA THR A 230 11.92 11.96 -2.94
C THR A 230 12.43 13.01 -3.91
N GLU A 231 11.95 12.98 -5.14
CA GLU A 231 12.25 13.99 -6.17
C GLU A 231 11.73 15.39 -5.80
N GLU A 232 10.50 15.52 -5.29
CA GLU A 232 9.98 16.82 -4.83
C GLU A 232 10.81 17.40 -3.68
N ILE A 233 11.11 16.62 -2.65
CA ILE A 233 11.95 17.08 -1.53
C ILE A 233 13.34 17.50 -2.03
N CYS A 234 13.89 16.80 -3.03
CA CYS A 234 15.26 17.01 -3.44
C CYS A 234 15.45 18.11 -4.48
N LYS A 235 14.55 18.23 -5.46
CA LYS A 235 14.66 19.17 -6.57
C LYS A 235 13.94 20.50 -6.33
N VAL A 236 12.80 20.51 -5.62
CA VAL A 236 11.93 21.71 -5.51
C VAL A 236 11.48 22.06 -4.09
N CYS A 237 11.69 21.18 -3.11
CA CYS A 237 11.23 21.33 -1.72
C CYS A 237 9.71 21.58 -1.57
N GLN A 238 8.88 20.89 -2.36
CA GLN A 238 7.44 21.10 -2.38
C GLN A 238 6.65 20.00 -1.66
N ALA A 239 5.48 20.38 -1.14
CA ALA A 239 4.45 19.45 -0.69
C ALA A 239 3.90 18.67 -1.91
N PRO A 240 3.25 17.50 -1.71
CA PRO A 240 2.74 16.72 -2.82
C PRO A 240 1.64 17.48 -3.56
N ASP A 241 1.53 17.25 -4.87
CA ASP A 241 0.30 17.52 -5.61
C ASP A 241 -0.78 16.52 -5.17
N TYR A 242 -1.50 16.90 -4.11
CA TYR A 242 -2.58 16.11 -3.53
C TYR A 242 -3.63 15.71 -4.58
N ASN A 243 -3.93 16.59 -5.54
CA ASN A 243 -4.98 16.34 -6.53
C ASN A 243 -4.52 15.31 -7.56
N ALA A 244 -3.26 15.38 -8.02
CA ALA A 244 -2.70 14.39 -8.93
C ALA A 244 -2.52 13.01 -8.25
N VAL A 245 -2.09 12.97 -6.99
CA VAL A 245 -2.05 11.70 -6.24
C VAL A 245 -3.46 11.14 -6.05
N LEU A 246 -4.45 11.96 -5.68
CA LEU A 246 -5.84 11.54 -5.56
C LEU A 246 -6.42 11.02 -6.89
N GLU A 247 -6.23 11.73 -8.00
CA GLU A 247 -6.64 11.26 -9.33
C GLU A 247 -6.00 9.91 -9.65
N SER A 248 -4.70 9.74 -9.38
CA SER A 248 -3.99 8.48 -9.61
C SER A 248 -4.59 7.32 -8.81
N LEU A 249 -4.92 7.53 -7.54
CA LEU A 249 -5.54 6.51 -6.69
C LEU A 249 -6.97 6.19 -7.13
N LEU A 250 -7.74 7.19 -7.59
CA LEU A 250 -9.08 6.99 -8.15
C LEU A 250 -9.03 6.20 -9.47
N ILE A 251 -8.02 6.44 -10.31
CA ILE A 251 -7.78 5.65 -11.54
C ILE A 251 -7.47 4.18 -11.19
N LEU A 252 -6.63 3.93 -10.18
CA LEU A 252 -6.37 2.56 -9.71
C LEU A 252 -7.65 1.91 -9.13
N ASN A 253 -8.42 2.67 -8.34
CA ASN A 253 -9.66 2.20 -7.72
C ASN A 253 -10.76 1.86 -8.74
N GLN A 254 -10.80 2.54 -9.88
CA GLN A 254 -11.70 2.21 -10.98
C GLN A 254 -11.13 1.15 -11.93
N GLY A 255 -9.80 1.07 -12.04
CA GLY A 255 -9.09 0.25 -13.01
C GLY A 255 -8.73 -1.16 -12.54
N ILE A 256 -8.68 -1.40 -11.22
CA ILE A 256 -8.24 -2.66 -10.60
C ILE A 256 -9.34 -3.20 -9.68
N GLN A 257 -9.67 -4.48 -9.86
CA GLN A 257 -10.76 -5.13 -9.15
C GLN A 257 -10.37 -5.47 -7.70
N ASN A 258 -9.24 -6.15 -7.50
CA ASN A 258 -8.73 -6.54 -6.18
C ASN A 258 -7.34 -5.94 -5.98
N ALA A 259 -7.18 -4.99 -5.07
CA ALA A 259 -5.90 -4.30 -4.86
C ALA A 259 -5.62 -3.94 -3.40
N LEU A 260 -4.36 -4.14 -3.00
CA LEU A 260 -3.76 -3.45 -1.86
C LEU A 260 -2.76 -2.43 -2.42
N VAL A 261 -3.07 -1.15 -2.25
CA VAL A 261 -2.20 -0.04 -2.64
C VAL A 261 -1.43 0.44 -1.42
N VAL A 262 -0.10 0.36 -1.48
CA VAL A 262 0.81 0.86 -0.44
C VAL A 262 1.47 2.12 -0.97
N LEU A 263 1.02 3.27 -0.47
CA LEU A 263 1.50 4.59 -0.87
C LEU A 263 2.59 5.04 0.10
N LEU A 264 3.82 5.16 -0.38
CA LEU A 264 5.02 5.55 0.35
C LEU A 264 5.43 6.96 -0.05
N GLY A 265 5.57 7.82 0.96
CA GLY A 265 6.08 9.17 0.79
C GLY A 265 7.61 9.24 0.73
N PRO A 266 8.17 10.45 0.83
CA PRO A 266 9.60 10.70 0.70
C PRO A 266 10.45 9.87 1.66
N ILE A 267 11.66 9.55 1.22
CA ILE A 267 12.61 8.82 2.05
C ILE A 267 13.21 9.68 3.17
N HIS A 268 13.30 9.08 4.36
CA HIS A 268 13.94 9.63 5.53
C HIS A 268 15.00 8.67 6.04
N VAL A 269 16.25 8.91 5.67
CA VAL A 269 17.38 8.12 6.14
C VAL A 269 18.04 8.85 7.30
N SER A 270 18.16 8.22 8.46
CA SER A 270 18.71 8.86 9.66
C SER A 270 19.66 7.96 10.44
N SER A 271 20.47 8.58 11.30
CA SER A 271 21.30 7.82 12.24
C SER A 271 20.44 7.19 13.33
N SER A 272 20.77 5.97 13.75
CA SER A 272 20.13 5.33 14.92
C SER A 272 20.19 6.21 16.18
N TYR A 273 21.23 7.04 16.31
CA TYR A 273 21.46 7.97 17.42
C TYR A 273 20.82 9.35 17.23
N HIS A 274 20.62 9.80 15.97
CA HIS A 274 20.06 11.11 15.63
C HIS A 274 18.98 10.94 14.56
N ARG A 275 17.77 10.59 15.01
CA ARG A 275 16.69 10.13 14.13
C ARG A 275 15.90 11.26 13.46
N GLU A 276 15.89 12.45 14.05
CA GLU A 276 15.26 13.64 13.45
C GLU A 276 16.00 14.14 12.20
N ALA A 277 17.31 13.92 12.13
CA ALA A 277 18.15 14.40 11.04
C ALA A 277 18.04 13.49 9.80
N ASN A 278 17.39 13.98 8.74
CA ASN A 278 17.33 13.28 7.45
C ASN A 278 18.62 13.54 6.64
N LEU A 279 19.44 12.50 6.46
CA LEU A 279 20.67 12.54 5.65
C LEU A 279 20.42 12.80 4.16
N LEU A 280 19.17 12.65 3.68
CA LEU A 280 18.79 13.06 2.34
C LEU A 280 18.96 14.58 2.15
N LYS A 281 18.66 15.38 3.19
CA LYS A 281 18.69 16.85 3.14
C LYS A 281 20.02 17.39 2.59
N SER A 282 21.14 16.92 3.13
CA SER A 282 22.47 17.42 2.75
C SER A 282 22.96 16.96 1.37
N ARG A 283 22.27 15.97 0.77
CA ARG A 283 22.59 15.39 -0.55
C ARG A 283 21.77 15.99 -1.70
N CYS A 284 20.79 16.82 -1.39
CA CYS A 284 19.80 17.30 -2.35
C CYS A 284 19.90 18.79 -2.61
N THR A 285 19.80 19.18 -3.90
CA THR A 285 20.07 20.55 -4.36
C THR A 285 19.16 21.58 -3.69
N CYS A 286 17.87 21.32 -3.56
CA CYS A 286 16.97 22.25 -2.92
C CYS A 286 17.04 22.24 -1.39
N SER A 287 17.02 21.04 -0.76
CA SER A 287 16.84 20.93 0.70
C SER A 287 18.12 21.16 1.51
N LYS A 288 19.31 21.06 0.89
CA LYS A 288 20.60 21.36 1.54
C LYS A 288 20.68 22.78 2.10
N GLU A 289 20.05 23.74 1.42
CA GLU A 289 20.05 25.17 1.79
C GLU A 289 18.90 25.58 2.72
N LYS A 290 18.00 24.65 3.07
CA LYS A 290 16.83 24.96 3.93
C LYS A 290 17.16 24.80 5.41
N SER A 291 16.43 25.53 6.27
CA SER A 291 16.49 25.30 7.72
C SER A 291 15.80 23.99 8.10
N ASP A 292 16.08 23.47 9.29
CA ASP A 292 15.46 22.23 9.76
C ASP A 292 13.97 22.44 10.10
N GLU A 293 13.58 23.65 10.53
CA GLU A 293 12.17 24.04 10.74
C GLU A 293 11.38 24.01 9.42
N PHE A 294 11.96 24.51 8.34
CA PHE A 294 11.36 24.41 7.01
C PHE A 294 11.16 22.95 6.59
N MET A 295 12.16 22.08 6.85
CA MET A 295 12.05 20.66 6.54
C MET A 295 11.02 19.94 7.42
N LYS A 296 10.91 20.31 8.71
CA LYS A 296 9.86 19.79 9.62
C LYS A 296 8.46 20.18 9.16
N GLU A 297 8.25 21.44 8.75
CA GLU A 297 6.96 21.90 8.20
C GLU A 297 6.65 21.27 6.83
N LEU A 298 7.66 21.01 5.99
CA LEU A 298 7.49 20.29 4.73
C LEU A 298 7.05 18.83 4.97
N ASN A 299 7.73 18.11 5.87
CA ASN A 299 7.37 16.75 6.26
C ASN A 299 5.95 16.67 6.87
N LYS A 300 5.55 17.70 7.63
CA LYS A 300 4.18 17.82 8.15
C LYS A 300 3.16 17.93 7.01
N LYS A 301 3.40 18.73 5.98
CA LYS A 301 2.51 18.83 4.80
C LYS A 301 2.38 17.51 4.02
N TRP A 302 3.49 16.78 3.86
CA TRP A 302 3.45 15.41 3.31
C TRP A 302 2.61 14.47 4.18
N THR A 303 2.79 14.53 5.50
CA THR A 303 2.03 13.73 6.47
C THR A 303 0.53 14.04 6.43
N GLU A 304 0.15 15.32 6.47
CA GLU A 304 -1.25 15.74 6.37
C GLU A 304 -1.91 15.31 5.07
N ALA A 305 -1.20 15.42 3.93
CA ALA A 305 -1.71 14.99 2.64
C ALA A 305 -2.00 13.47 2.63
N PHE A 306 -1.07 12.65 3.13
CA PHE A 306 -1.22 11.19 3.15
C PHE A 306 -2.33 10.73 4.12
N ILE A 307 -2.46 11.37 5.28
CA ILE A 307 -3.57 11.12 6.21
C ILE A 307 -4.92 11.45 5.55
N ARG A 308 -5.02 12.58 4.83
CA ARG A 308 -6.23 12.98 4.10
C ARG A 308 -6.56 11.99 2.97
N LEU A 309 -5.56 11.52 2.23
CA LEU A 309 -5.73 10.49 1.19
C LEU A 309 -6.26 9.18 1.79
N GLN A 310 -5.66 8.67 2.87
CA GLN A 310 -6.14 7.44 3.51
C GLN A 310 -7.58 7.62 4.03
N ALA A 311 -7.86 8.74 4.70
CA ALA A 311 -9.20 9.05 5.21
C ALA A 311 -10.25 9.15 4.10
N HIS A 312 -9.88 9.62 2.90
CA HIS A 312 -10.79 9.67 1.75
C HIS A 312 -11.22 8.26 1.28
N PHE A 313 -10.28 7.31 1.21
CA PHE A 313 -10.60 5.94 0.78
C PHE A 313 -11.35 5.12 1.83
N GLU A 314 -11.37 5.57 3.10
CA GLU A 314 -12.22 5.01 4.15
C GLU A 314 -13.66 5.56 4.18
N GLN A 315 -13.98 6.56 3.34
CA GLN A 315 -15.34 7.14 3.29
C GLN A 315 -16.35 6.13 2.72
N PRO A 316 -17.58 6.00 3.28
CA PRO A 316 -18.53 4.94 2.91
C PRO A 316 -18.92 4.85 1.43
N TYR A 317 -18.77 5.94 0.66
CA TYR A 317 -19.09 6.02 -0.76
C TYR A 317 -17.87 5.83 -1.69
N ILE A 318 -16.65 5.78 -1.16
CA ILE A 318 -15.41 5.49 -1.89
C ILE A 318 -14.87 4.10 -1.53
N LYS A 319 -15.02 3.71 -0.26
CA LYS A 319 -14.53 2.45 0.31
C LYS A 319 -15.10 1.24 -0.44
N ARG A 320 -14.21 0.36 -0.89
CA ARG A 320 -14.56 -0.95 -1.47
C ARG A 320 -13.92 -2.04 -0.64
N GLN A 321 -14.65 -3.14 -0.46
CA GLN A 321 -14.18 -4.30 0.29
C GLN A 321 -12.83 -4.86 -0.22
N LYS A 322 -12.64 -4.87 -1.56
CA LYS A 322 -11.43 -5.39 -2.23
C LYS A 322 -10.47 -4.32 -2.77
N PHE A 323 -10.55 -3.08 -2.28
CA PHE A 323 -9.56 -2.04 -2.60
C PHE A 323 -9.11 -1.33 -1.34
N GLY A 324 -7.87 -1.54 -0.93
CA GLY A 324 -7.29 -1.00 0.30
C GLY A 324 -6.19 -0.01 0.01
N LEU A 325 -6.16 1.11 0.75
CA LEU A 325 -5.07 2.08 0.72
C LEU A 325 -4.37 2.10 2.08
N LEU A 326 -3.08 1.77 2.09
CA LEU A 326 -2.19 2.01 3.22
C LEU A 326 -1.25 3.16 2.85
N ALA A 327 -1.46 4.34 3.45
CA ALA A 327 -0.62 5.51 3.21
C ALA A 327 0.42 5.65 4.33
N LEU A 328 1.70 5.44 4.00
CA LEU A 328 2.83 5.65 4.90
C LEU A 328 3.53 6.95 4.48
N PRO A 329 3.42 8.04 5.26
CA PRO A 329 3.80 9.39 4.82
C PRO A 329 5.30 9.58 4.56
N MET A 330 6.14 8.69 5.09
CA MET A 330 7.59 8.72 4.96
C MET A 330 8.13 7.28 4.99
N LEU A 331 9.16 6.99 4.19
CA LEU A 331 9.92 5.74 4.23
C LEU A 331 11.12 5.93 5.19
N THR A 332 11.00 5.47 6.43
CA THR A 332 11.96 5.80 7.51
C THR A 332 13.02 4.73 7.75
N VAL A 333 14.23 4.96 7.23
CA VAL A 333 15.35 4.01 7.31
C VAL A 333 16.40 4.48 8.32
N THR A 334 16.61 3.70 9.39
CA THR A 334 17.62 3.99 10.43
C THR A 334 18.84 3.08 10.28
N SER A 335 20.04 3.60 10.59
CA SER A 335 21.28 2.82 10.63
C SER A 335 22.34 3.47 11.53
N ARG A 336 23.29 2.68 12.05
CA ARG A 336 24.51 3.20 12.70
C ARG A 336 25.45 3.89 11.69
N HIS A 337 25.46 3.42 10.45
CA HIS A 337 26.29 3.94 9.35
C HIS A 337 25.41 4.40 8.17
N PRO A 338 24.51 5.39 8.36
CA PRO A 338 23.46 5.73 7.40
C PRO A 338 23.99 6.29 6.06
N SER A 339 25.22 6.81 6.01
CA SER A 339 25.85 7.25 4.77
C SER A 339 26.10 6.10 3.77
N SER A 340 26.34 4.87 4.25
CA SER A 340 26.55 3.68 3.40
C SER A 340 25.29 3.23 2.64
N LEU A 341 24.12 3.72 3.07
CA LEU A 341 22.83 3.43 2.43
C LEU A 341 22.60 4.27 1.17
N PHE A 342 23.43 5.28 0.91
CA PHE A 342 23.37 6.11 -0.29
C PHE A 342 24.48 5.74 -1.28
N ILE A 343 24.24 6.00 -2.56
CA ILE A 343 25.30 6.07 -3.57
C ILE A 343 26.17 7.30 -3.24
N PRO A 344 27.52 7.21 -3.28
CA PRO A 344 28.40 8.33 -2.95
C PRO A 344 28.03 9.63 -3.70
N ASN A 345 27.90 10.72 -2.94
CA ASN A 345 27.55 12.06 -3.43
C ASN A 345 26.23 12.18 -4.22
N ARG A 346 25.35 11.17 -4.19
CA ARG A 346 24.05 11.18 -4.88
C ARG A 346 22.89 11.02 -3.89
N PRO A 347 21.71 11.62 -4.16
CA PRO A 347 20.51 11.49 -3.32
C PRO A 347 19.72 10.20 -3.63
N LEU A 348 20.43 9.11 -3.94
CA LEU A 348 19.89 7.83 -4.39
C LEU A 348 20.39 6.73 -3.46
N LEU A 349 19.55 5.73 -3.17
CA LEU A 349 19.94 4.61 -2.32
C LEU A 349 20.93 3.68 -3.03
N SER A 350 21.90 3.16 -2.27
CA SER A 350 22.74 2.03 -2.69
C SER A 350 21.94 0.72 -2.63
N ARG A 351 22.51 -0.39 -3.13
CA ARG A 351 21.91 -1.74 -2.98
C ARG A 351 21.59 -2.05 -1.51
N LYS A 352 22.50 -1.68 -0.59
CA LYS A 352 22.29 -1.80 0.88
C LYS A 352 21.11 -0.95 1.35
N GLY A 353 20.99 0.29 0.87
CA GLY A 353 19.84 1.15 1.12
C GLY A 353 18.51 0.54 0.66
N HIS A 354 18.46 0.02 -0.56
CA HIS A 354 17.28 -0.68 -1.08
C HIS A 354 16.91 -1.92 -0.24
N THR A 355 17.88 -2.74 0.17
CA THR A 355 17.64 -3.87 1.10
C THR A 355 17.01 -3.40 2.43
N TYR A 356 17.47 -2.27 2.98
CA TYR A 356 16.91 -1.71 4.21
C TYR A 356 15.50 -1.16 3.99
N ALA A 357 15.22 -0.52 2.85
CA ALA A 357 13.87 -0.09 2.47
C ALA A 357 12.90 -1.28 2.34
N THR A 358 13.34 -2.39 1.74
CA THR A 358 12.60 -3.66 1.72
C THR A 358 12.30 -4.15 3.14
N LYS A 359 13.32 -4.26 4.00
CA LYS A 359 13.16 -4.78 5.36
C LYS A 359 12.21 -3.94 6.21
N TRP A 360 12.37 -2.61 6.15
CA TRP A 360 11.45 -1.68 6.79
C TRP A 360 10.01 -1.89 6.32
N LEU A 361 9.80 -1.90 5.00
CA LEU A 361 8.46 -1.99 4.43
C LEU A 361 7.80 -3.33 4.76
N TRP A 362 8.53 -4.43 4.59
CA TRP A 362 8.04 -5.77 4.92
C TRP A 362 7.65 -5.88 6.40
N ASN A 363 8.54 -5.51 7.32
CA ASN A 363 8.26 -5.60 8.75
C ASN A 363 7.11 -4.65 9.15
N ARG A 364 7.03 -3.45 8.55
CA ARG A 364 5.94 -2.49 8.76
C ARG A 364 4.59 -2.97 8.23
N LEU A 365 4.59 -3.81 7.20
CA LEU A 365 3.40 -4.50 6.68
C LEU A 365 2.97 -5.69 7.55
N MET A 366 3.89 -6.38 8.22
CA MET A 366 3.58 -7.51 9.12
C MET A 366 3.12 -7.10 10.52
N THR A 367 3.74 -6.05 11.10
CA THR A 367 3.43 -5.60 12.47
C THR A 367 2.39 -4.49 12.53
N GLY A 368 2.35 -3.61 11.51
CA GLY A 368 1.47 -2.46 11.53
C GLY A 368 2.10 -1.26 12.26
N PRO A 369 1.29 -0.34 12.84
CA PRO A 369 1.79 0.86 13.51
C PRO A 369 2.71 0.58 14.71
N THR A 370 2.62 -0.61 15.30
CA THR A 370 3.44 -1.10 16.41
C THR A 370 4.90 -1.38 16.02
N TYR A 371 5.30 -1.24 14.75
CA TYR A 371 6.69 -1.42 14.32
C TYR A 371 7.61 -0.39 14.98
N ASN A 372 8.22 -0.76 16.11
CA ASN A 372 9.03 0.16 16.90
C ASN A 372 10.44 0.33 16.31
N LEU A 373 10.55 1.31 15.42
CA LEU A 373 11.82 1.85 14.89
C LEU A 373 12.86 2.22 15.96
N SER A 374 12.48 2.33 17.23
CA SER A 374 13.42 2.63 18.31
C SER A 374 14.28 1.47 18.76
N LEU A 375 13.81 0.23 18.55
CA LEU A 375 14.53 -1.01 18.84
C LEU A 375 15.10 -1.65 17.57
N ALA A 376 14.49 -1.36 16.41
CA ALA A 376 14.93 -1.84 15.10
C ALA A 376 16.35 -1.33 14.74
N VAL A 377 17.26 -2.27 14.52
CA VAL A 377 18.57 -2.02 13.90
C VAL A 377 18.55 -2.74 12.56
N LEU A 378 18.14 -2.06 11.49
CA LEU A 378 17.85 -2.68 10.19
C LEU A 378 19.02 -3.49 9.57
N SER A 379 20.26 -3.30 10.00
CA SER A 379 21.38 -4.21 9.68
C SER A 379 21.19 -5.61 10.26
N GLN A 380 20.77 -5.69 11.53
CA GLN A 380 20.75 -6.88 12.38
C GLN A 380 19.34 -7.48 12.54
N ASP A 381 18.28 -6.69 12.29
CA ASP A 381 16.89 -7.14 12.28
C ASP A 381 16.68 -8.27 11.27
N SER A 382 15.88 -9.27 11.63
CA SER A 382 15.32 -10.26 10.71
C SER A 382 14.08 -9.72 9.98
N TYR A 383 13.69 -10.39 8.91
CA TYR A 383 12.40 -10.20 8.26
C TYR A 383 11.33 -10.98 9.03
N TYR A 384 10.26 -10.33 9.44
CA TYR A 384 9.23 -10.96 10.27
C TYR A 384 8.30 -11.83 9.44
N CYS A 385 7.88 -12.96 10.01
CA CYS A 385 6.80 -13.76 9.44
C CYS A 385 5.43 -13.20 9.84
N PRO A 386 4.36 -13.44 9.04
CA PRO A 386 2.99 -13.22 9.48
C PRO A 386 2.72 -13.95 10.80
N SER A 387 2.01 -13.29 11.73
CA SER A 387 1.69 -13.86 13.04
C SER A 387 0.52 -14.84 12.93
N MET A 388 0.55 -15.97 13.62
CA MET A 388 -0.61 -16.88 13.66
C MET A 388 -1.87 -16.26 14.29
N GLY A 389 -1.72 -15.22 15.13
CA GLY A 389 -2.85 -14.45 15.66
C GLY A 389 -3.42 -13.42 14.68
N CYS A 390 -2.66 -13.04 13.66
CA CYS A 390 -3.12 -12.20 12.55
C CYS A 390 -2.17 -12.36 11.33
N PRO A 391 -2.42 -13.35 10.46
CA PRO A 391 -1.52 -13.78 9.40
C PRO A 391 -1.69 -12.97 8.10
N TYR A 392 -2.09 -11.71 8.23
CA TYR A 392 -2.48 -10.82 7.14
C TYR A 392 -1.59 -9.58 7.12
N PHE A 393 -1.52 -8.90 5.96
CA PHE A 393 -0.97 -7.54 5.90
C PHE A 393 -1.75 -6.63 6.84
N ARG A 394 -1.04 -5.79 7.60
CA ARG A 394 -1.67 -4.84 8.53
C ARG A 394 -2.16 -3.60 7.78
N THR A 395 -3.47 -3.58 7.55
CA THR A 395 -4.19 -2.53 6.81
C THR A 395 -5.13 -1.76 7.75
N PRO A 396 -5.72 -0.64 7.33
CA PRO A 396 -6.77 0.02 8.10
C PRO A 396 -7.96 -0.89 8.44
N ALA A 397 -8.24 -1.88 7.59
CA ALA A 397 -9.38 -2.79 7.74
C ALA A 397 -9.25 -3.79 8.89
N ASN A 398 -8.03 -4.23 9.23
CA ASN A 398 -7.76 -5.19 10.32
C ASN A 398 -7.01 -4.59 11.51
N ARG A 399 -6.96 -3.25 11.61
CA ARG A 399 -6.25 -2.54 12.68
C ARG A 399 -6.80 -2.85 14.08
N GLN A 400 -8.12 -2.73 14.27
CA GLN A 400 -8.78 -2.93 15.57
C GLN A 400 -9.07 -4.40 15.87
N TYR A 401 -9.39 -5.18 14.84
CA TYR A 401 -9.75 -6.60 14.98
C TYR A 401 -9.27 -7.38 13.76
N CYS A 402 -8.63 -8.52 14.03
CA CYS A 402 -8.16 -9.43 13.00
C CYS A 402 -9.01 -10.71 13.04
N ARG A 403 -9.85 -10.90 12.02
CA ARG A 403 -10.82 -11.99 11.96
C ARG A 403 -10.20 -13.22 11.31
N LEU A 404 -10.07 -14.31 12.08
CA LEU A 404 -9.64 -15.60 11.54
C LEU A 404 -10.88 -16.45 11.19
N LEU A 405 -10.99 -16.88 9.94
CA LEU A 405 -12.05 -17.79 9.47
C LEU A 405 -11.42 -19.08 8.93
N ARG A 406 -11.74 -20.23 9.52
CA ARG A 406 -11.24 -21.53 9.01
C ARG A 406 -12.20 -22.12 7.99
N HIS A 407 -11.68 -22.79 6.98
CA HIS A 407 -12.51 -23.49 5.97
C HIS A 407 -13.48 -24.50 6.59
N VAL A 408 -13.08 -25.14 7.70
CA VAL A 408 -13.92 -26.10 8.44
C VAL A 408 -15.12 -25.44 9.11
N ASP A 409 -14.96 -24.21 9.60
CA ASP A 409 -16.05 -23.50 10.29
C ASP A 409 -17.06 -22.95 9.28
N VAL A 410 -16.61 -22.46 8.12
CA VAL A 410 -17.47 -22.00 7.02
C VAL A 410 -18.26 -23.17 6.42
N LYS A 411 -17.62 -24.31 6.12
CA LYS A 411 -18.33 -25.49 5.59
C LYS A 411 -19.45 -25.98 6.52
N LYS A 412 -19.24 -25.96 7.84
CA LYS A 412 -20.29 -26.28 8.81
C LYS A 412 -21.46 -25.29 8.77
N GLN A 413 -21.17 -23.99 8.65
CA GLN A 413 -22.20 -22.97 8.50
C GLN A 413 -23.00 -23.16 7.20
N ASP A 414 -22.33 -23.45 6.08
CA ASP A 414 -22.98 -23.73 4.80
C ASP A 414 -23.85 -25.01 4.86
N GLU A 415 -23.36 -26.07 5.52
CA GLU A 415 -24.11 -27.31 5.77
C GLU A 415 -25.32 -27.08 6.69
N GLU A 416 -25.17 -26.31 7.77
CA GLU A 416 -26.26 -25.93 8.68
C GLU A 416 -27.32 -25.08 7.95
N ILE A 417 -26.90 -24.09 7.15
CA ILE A 417 -27.79 -23.25 6.33
C ILE A 417 -28.52 -24.10 5.28
N ALA A 418 -27.82 -25.02 4.60
CA ALA A 418 -28.45 -25.93 3.65
C ALA A 418 -29.49 -26.84 4.33
N LEU A 419 -29.20 -27.36 5.53
CA LEU A 419 -30.13 -28.15 6.34
C LEU A 419 -31.31 -27.32 6.89
N GLU A 420 -31.16 -26.01 7.10
CA GLU A 420 -32.28 -25.13 7.44
C GLU A 420 -33.15 -24.78 6.23
N ILE A 421 -32.56 -24.61 5.04
CA ILE A 421 -33.30 -24.36 3.79
C ILE A 421 -34.09 -25.61 3.36
N ASP A 422 -33.50 -26.80 3.49
CA ASP A 422 -34.14 -28.07 3.10
C ASP A 422 -35.14 -28.60 4.14
N ARG A 423 -35.26 -27.95 5.32
CA ARG A 423 -36.44 -28.12 6.17
C ARG A 423 -37.62 -27.43 5.49
N PRO A 424 -38.64 -28.17 4.99
CA PRO A 424 -39.79 -27.54 4.37
C PRO A 424 -40.44 -26.60 5.39
N MET A 425 -40.56 -25.32 5.04
CA MET A 425 -41.14 -24.28 5.90
C MET A 425 -42.44 -24.80 6.50
N ARG A 426 -42.38 -25.23 7.77
CA ARG A 426 -43.53 -25.75 8.51
C ARG A 426 -44.37 -24.55 8.93
N ARG A 427 -45.04 -23.93 7.95
CA ARG A 427 -46.11 -22.93 8.13
C ARG A 427 -47.06 -23.54 9.14
N SER A 428 -46.97 -23.11 10.40
CA SER A 428 -47.82 -23.64 11.47
C SER A 428 -49.25 -23.53 10.98
N ARG A 429 -50.01 -24.64 11.05
CA ARG A 429 -51.43 -24.65 10.65
C ARG A 429 -52.20 -23.52 11.34
N GLU A 430 -51.78 -23.16 12.54
CA GLU A 430 -52.20 -21.99 13.32
C GLU A 430 -52.09 -20.65 12.58
N ARG A 431 -50.99 -20.36 11.84
CA ARG A 431 -50.88 -19.15 11.01
C ARG A 431 -51.83 -19.17 9.81
N LEU A 432 -52.12 -20.35 9.26
CA LEU A 432 -53.11 -20.51 8.19
C LEU A 432 -54.55 -20.31 8.71
N TYR A 433 -54.88 -20.90 9.87
CA TYR A 433 -56.19 -20.74 10.49
C TYR A 433 -56.43 -19.32 11.03
N THR A 434 -55.41 -18.64 11.57
CA THR A 434 -55.55 -17.24 12.01
C THR A 434 -55.71 -16.27 10.85
N THR A 435 -54.94 -16.43 9.76
CA THR A 435 -55.13 -15.60 8.55
C THR A 435 -56.49 -15.86 7.89
N ALA A 436 -56.92 -17.11 7.75
CA ALA A 436 -58.25 -17.45 7.25
C ALA A 436 -59.37 -16.90 8.15
N GLY A 437 -59.24 -17.05 9.48
CA GLY A 437 -60.17 -16.51 10.46
C GLY A 437 -60.28 -14.98 10.41
N ALA A 438 -59.15 -14.28 10.26
CA ALA A 438 -59.12 -12.83 10.08
C ALA A 438 -59.84 -12.38 8.80
N VAL A 439 -59.62 -13.08 7.68
CA VAL A 439 -60.34 -12.78 6.41
C VAL A 439 -61.84 -12.98 6.57
N VAL A 440 -62.28 -14.09 7.17
CA VAL A 440 -63.72 -14.36 7.43
C VAL A 440 -64.32 -13.30 8.36
N LEU A 441 -63.61 -12.92 9.43
CA LEU A 441 -64.08 -11.88 10.36
C LEU A 441 -64.24 -10.52 9.67
N ILE A 442 -63.25 -10.11 8.86
CA ILE A 442 -63.30 -8.86 8.09
C ILE A 442 -64.46 -8.90 7.10
N SER A 443 -64.65 -10.00 6.35
CA SER A 443 -65.78 -10.16 5.43
C SER A 443 -67.14 -10.11 6.14
N PHE A 444 -67.26 -10.71 7.33
CA PHE A 444 -68.50 -10.64 8.11
C PHE A 444 -68.80 -9.23 8.60
N LEU A 445 -67.79 -8.51 9.11
CA LEU A 445 -67.92 -7.13 9.56
C LEU A 445 -68.28 -6.16 8.42
N THR A 446 -67.71 -6.33 7.22
CA THR A 446 -68.06 -5.48 6.07
C THR A 446 -69.50 -5.74 5.60
N VAL A 447 -69.96 -7.00 5.58
CA VAL A 447 -71.35 -7.34 5.27
C VAL A 447 -72.32 -6.74 6.30
N LEU A 448 -72.00 -6.78 7.59
CA LEU A 448 -72.82 -6.15 8.64
C LEU A 448 -72.87 -4.62 8.51
N LEU A 449 -71.73 -3.97 8.21
CA LEU A 449 -71.67 -2.52 7.98
C LEU A 449 -72.48 -2.10 6.75
N ILE A 450 -72.29 -2.76 5.61
CA ILE A 450 -73.04 -2.47 4.38
C ILE A 450 -74.53 -2.77 4.58
N GLY A 451 -74.86 -3.89 5.24
CA GLY A 451 -76.23 -4.26 5.57
C GLY A 451 -76.94 -3.26 6.48
N THR A 452 -76.25 -2.74 7.51
CA THR A 452 -76.81 -1.69 8.38
C THR A 452 -76.96 -0.36 7.67
N ILE A 453 -76.02 0.04 6.81
CA ILE A 453 -76.14 1.25 5.96
C ILE A 453 -77.36 1.13 5.02
N LEU A 454 -77.51 0.00 4.32
CA LEU A 454 -78.65 -0.24 3.43
C LEU A 454 -79.98 -0.31 4.18
N TYR A 455 -80.01 -0.93 5.36
CA TYR A 455 -81.19 -0.97 6.23
C TYR A 455 -81.59 0.43 6.72
N GLN A 456 -80.62 1.25 7.15
CA GLN A 456 -80.89 2.64 7.54
C GLN A 456 -81.39 3.47 6.37
N LYS A 457 -80.80 3.33 5.16
CA LYS A 457 -81.28 4.01 3.95
C LYS A 457 -82.72 3.60 3.59
N SER A 458 -83.02 2.30 3.61
CA SER A 458 -84.38 1.78 3.39
C SER A 458 -85.39 2.29 4.42
N LYS A 459 -84.99 2.37 5.70
CA LYS A 459 -85.83 2.93 6.78
C LYS A 459 -86.04 4.44 6.63
N TYR A 460 -85.04 5.17 6.12
CA TYR A 460 -85.12 6.60 5.82
C TYR A 460 -86.07 6.87 4.64
N GLU A 461 -85.96 6.13 3.55
CA GLU A 461 -86.88 6.20 2.40
C GLU A 461 -88.33 5.83 2.78
N LYS A 462 -88.52 4.83 3.66
CA LYS A 462 -89.86 4.51 4.20
C LYS A 462 -90.43 5.66 5.04
N ARG A 463 -89.61 6.34 5.87
CA ARG A 463 -90.05 7.53 6.61
C ARG A 463 -90.40 8.70 5.69
N ILE A 464 -89.65 8.92 4.61
CA ILE A 464 -89.97 9.96 3.62
C ILE A 464 -91.30 9.66 2.93
N ARG A 465 -91.53 8.43 2.46
CA ARG A 465 -92.83 8.03 1.87
C ARG A 465 -94.00 8.21 2.84
N TYR A 466 -93.83 7.81 4.11
CA TYR A 466 -94.87 7.99 5.13
C TYR A 466 -95.14 9.47 5.42
N ARG A 467 -94.09 10.32 5.49
CA ARG A 467 -94.24 11.77 5.69
C ARG A 467 -94.89 12.46 4.48
N LYS A 468 -94.68 11.97 3.25
CA LYS A 468 -95.32 12.50 2.04
C LYS A 468 -96.82 12.17 2.00
N SER A 469 -97.18 10.92 2.27
CA SER A 469 -98.57 10.49 2.43
C SER A 469 -99.32 11.30 3.51
N LEU A 470 -98.65 11.62 4.63
CA LEU A 470 -99.23 12.42 5.72
C LEU A 470 -99.31 13.93 5.43
N TYR A 471 -98.75 14.38 4.30
CA TYR A 471 -98.90 15.75 3.77
C TYR A 471 -100.06 15.81 2.76
N GLU A 472 -100.11 14.85 1.84
CA GLU A 472 -101.20 14.71 0.84
C GLU A 472 -102.58 14.53 1.53
N ASP A 473 -102.63 13.79 2.65
CA ASP A 473 -103.85 13.60 3.47
C ASP A 473 -104.28 14.88 4.24
N LYS A 474 -103.40 15.89 4.36
CA LYS A 474 -103.71 17.19 4.98
C LYS A 474 -104.14 18.25 3.98
N GLU A 475 -103.62 18.22 2.76
CA GLU A 475 -104.08 19.12 1.69
C GLU A 475 -105.48 18.72 1.21
N GLY A 476 -105.76 17.42 1.06
CA GLY A 476 -107.11 16.93 0.71
C GLY A 476 -108.22 17.25 1.73
N ALA A 477 -107.86 17.51 2.99
CA ALA A 477 -108.80 17.92 4.03
C ALA A 477 -109.11 19.44 4.02
N PHE A 478 -108.21 20.26 3.48
CA PHE A 478 -108.35 21.72 3.50
C PHE A 478 -109.21 22.25 2.34
N ASP A 479 -109.17 21.60 1.17
CA ASP A 479 -109.92 21.99 -0.02
C ASP A 479 -111.43 21.67 0.02
N SER A 480 -111.93 20.98 1.06
CA SER A 480 -113.37 20.72 1.22
C SER A 480 -114.13 21.73 2.11
N LEU A 481 -113.41 22.66 2.76
CA LEU A 481 -113.97 23.59 3.76
C LEU A 481 -114.11 25.04 3.27
N THR A 482 -113.74 25.33 2.02
CA THR A 482 -113.79 26.67 1.40
C THR A 482 -114.82 26.81 0.26
N ALA A 483 -115.68 25.80 0.06
CA ALA A 483 -116.77 25.81 -0.92
C ALA A 483 -118.17 25.87 -0.28
N LYS A 484 -118.36 26.80 0.66
CA LYS A 484 -119.70 27.17 1.18
C LYS A 484 -119.76 28.61 1.71
N ASN A 485 -119.82 29.55 0.78
CA ASN A 485 -120.67 30.76 0.81
C ASN A 485 -120.73 31.36 -0.60
#